data_AF-A0A1W2AA62-F1
#
_entry.id   AF-A0A1W2AA62-F1
#
_cell.length_a   1.000
_cell.length_b   1.000
_cell.length_c   1.000
_cell.angle_alpha   90.00
_cell.angle_beta   90.00
_cell.angle_gamma   90.00
#
_symmetry.space_group_name_H-M   'P 1'
#
loop_
_entity.id
_entity.type
_entity.pdbx_description
1 polymer ?
#
loop_
_entity_poly.entity_id
_entity_poly.type
_entity_poly.pdbx_seq_one_letter_code
_entity_poly.pdbx_strand_id
1 'polypeptide(L)'
;MRKNLIWPAAAILGLLVSCAGISPTPGASGSANVPDETGVLVIIESLDSSKSEISFDRLEWISATDTERIRELGLDPEADFPNDYYIYNETEEVETLPLSKDAKLSVLDPENPASTKEISAEALSKNLGSYPGLYRITVESGAVTKVEAQYVP
;
A
#
# COMPACT_ATOMS: atom_id res chain seq x y z
N MET A 1 4.74 10.98 -33.84
CA MET A 1 5.19 12.38 -33.63
C MET A 1 5.72 12.50 -32.21
N ARG A 2 7.04 12.60 -32.03
CA ARG A 2 7.71 12.70 -30.72
C ARG A 2 7.98 14.17 -30.43
N LYS A 3 7.43 14.70 -29.33
CA LYS A 3 7.70 16.07 -28.86
C LYS A 3 8.75 15.97 -27.75
N ASN A 4 10.00 16.28 -28.11
CA ASN A 4 11.09 16.48 -27.15
C ASN A 4 10.89 17.84 -26.48
N LEU A 5 10.66 17.85 -25.17
CA LEU A 5 10.61 19.07 -24.36
C LEU A 5 11.96 19.27 -23.67
N ILE A 6 12.70 20.27 -24.13
CA ILE A 6 13.98 20.70 -23.58
C ILE A 6 13.67 21.79 -22.54
N TRP A 7 14.05 21.58 -21.28
CA TRP A 7 14.06 22.64 -20.27
C TRP A 7 15.45 23.29 -20.20
N PRO A 8 15.54 24.63 -20.08
CA PRO A 8 16.81 25.31 -19.94
C PRO A 8 17.37 25.15 -18.52
N ALA A 9 18.64 24.73 -18.45
CA ALA A 9 19.44 24.72 -17.24
C ALA A 9 19.70 26.14 -16.73
N ALA A 10 19.34 26.41 -15.47
CA ALA A 10 19.73 27.63 -14.78
C ALA A 10 21.14 27.45 -14.17
N ALA A 11 22.09 28.25 -14.65
CA ALA A 11 23.41 28.41 -14.07
C ALA A 11 23.33 29.34 -12.86
N ILE A 12 23.89 28.92 -11.72
CA ILE A 12 24.26 29.82 -10.62
C ILE A 12 25.74 29.60 -10.30
N LEU A 13 26.50 30.68 -10.46
CA LEU A 13 27.93 30.79 -10.25
C LEU A 13 28.21 31.30 -8.83
N GLY A 14 29.05 30.57 -8.09
CA GLY A 14 29.98 31.12 -7.08
C GLY A 14 29.53 31.12 -5.62
N LEU A 15 30.24 30.38 -4.76
CA LEU A 15 31.26 30.94 -3.86
C LEU A 15 32.04 29.80 -3.17
N LEU A 16 33.36 29.83 -3.25
CA LEU A 16 34.28 28.96 -2.51
C LEU A 16 34.39 29.43 -1.05
N VAL A 17 34.00 28.58 -0.11
CA VAL A 17 34.44 28.66 1.29
C VAL A 17 35.10 27.33 1.63
N SER A 18 36.42 27.37 1.76
CA SER A 18 37.22 26.29 2.33
C SER A 18 37.25 26.46 3.84
N CYS A 19 36.91 25.41 4.59
CA CYS A 19 37.63 24.99 5.81
C CYS A 19 37.07 23.67 6.36
N ALA A 20 37.99 22.71 6.53
CA ALA A 20 38.04 21.69 7.58
C ALA A 20 36.85 20.71 7.76
N GLY A 21 37.09 19.47 7.33
CA GLY A 21 36.81 18.22 8.06
C GLY A 21 35.41 18.02 8.65
N ILE A 22 34.50 17.41 7.86
CA ILE A 22 33.37 16.65 8.38
C ILE A 22 33.36 15.31 7.63
N SER A 23 33.53 14.21 8.36
CA SER A 23 33.43 12.85 7.84
C SER A 23 32.09 12.64 7.12
N PRO A 24 32.04 11.87 6.02
CA PRO A 24 30.75 11.55 5.41
C PRO A 24 29.99 10.59 6.32
N THR A 25 28.98 11.10 7.01
CA THR A 25 27.92 10.31 7.62
C THR A 25 27.12 9.65 6.48
N PRO A 26 26.97 8.32 6.42
CA PRO A 26 26.03 7.70 5.49
C PRO A 26 24.64 7.83 6.11
N GLY A 27 23.89 8.86 5.73
CA GLY A 27 22.59 9.13 6.34
C GLY A 27 21.79 10.16 5.57
N ALA A 28 21.30 9.76 4.39
CA ALA A 28 20.13 10.35 3.74
C ALA A 28 19.65 9.40 2.63
N SER A 29 19.08 8.26 3.02
CA SER A 29 18.10 7.60 2.14
C SER A 29 16.83 8.45 2.25
N GLY A 30 16.39 9.01 1.13
CA GLY A 30 15.28 9.95 1.08
C GLY A 30 14.03 9.33 1.68
N SER A 31 13.55 9.88 2.79
CA SER A 31 12.18 9.66 3.25
C SER A 31 11.27 10.42 2.29
N ALA A 32 10.80 9.75 1.24
CA ALA A 32 9.64 10.22 0.51
C ALA A 32 8.49 10.31 1.52
N ASN A 33 7.80 11.45 1.57
CA ASN A 33 6.67 11.63 2.47
C ASN A 33 5.50 10.75 1.98
N VAL A 34 5.41 9.53 2.49
CA VAL A 34 4.29 8.61 2.21
C VAL A 34 3.02 9.28 2.77
N PRO A 35 1.98 9.49 1.95
CA PRO A 35 0.76 10.16 2.40
C PRO A 35 0.03 9.34 3.45
N ASP A 36 -0.73 10.02 4.30
CA ASP A 36 -1.67 9.38 5.20
C ASP A 36 -2.88 8.90 4.40
N GLU A 37 -3.24 7.63 4.57
CA GLU A 37 -4.30 6.97 3.80
C GLU A 37 -5.10 6.05 4.71
N THR A 38 -6.42 5.96 4.50
CA THR A 38 -7.30 5.10 5.30
C THR A 38 -8.10 4.18 4.40
N GLY A 39 -8.12 2.89 4.75
CA GLY A 39 -8.96 1.90 4.10
C GLY A 39 -8.47 1.46 2.72
N VAL A 40 -7.18 1.61 2.45
CA VAL A 40 -6.55 1.18 1.18
C VAL A 40 -6.70 -0.34 1.07
N LEU A 41 -7.29 -0.82 -0.03
CA LEU A 41 -7.43 -2.24 -0.28
C LEU A 41 -6.10 -2.82 -0.76
N VAL A 42 -5.69 -3.94 -0.19
CA VAL A 42 -4.42 -4.59 -0.52
C VAL A 42 -4.52 -6.11 -0.44
N ILE A 43 -3.60 -6.79 -1.12
CA ILE A 43 -3.16 -8.14 -0.75
C ILE A 43 -1.87 -8.00 0.03
N ILE A 44 -1.79 -8.62 1.22
CA ILE A 44 -0.55 -8.66 2.00
C ILE A 44 0.25 -9.88 1.56
N GLU A 45 1.44 -9.65 1.00
CA GLU A 45 2.33 -10.72 0.54
C GLU A 45 3.16 -11.30 1.69
N SER A 46 3.65 -10.44 2.57
CA SER A 46 4.47 -10.86 3.69
C SER A 46 4.45 -9.89 4.86
N LEU A 47 4.72 -10.43 6.04
CA LEU A 47 4.91 -9.68 7.28
C LEU A 47 6.15 -10.21 8.00
N ASP A 48 7.22 -9.41 8.01
CA ASP A 48 8.43 -9.69 8.78
C ASP A 48 8.27 -9.11 10.19
N SER A 49 7.79 -9.95 11.12
CA SER A 49 7.57 -9.54 12.51
C SER A 49 8.89 -9.17 13.23
N SER A 50 10.04 -9.62 12.74
CA SER A 50 11.34 -9.31 13.35
C SER A 50 11.83 -7.91 12.99
N LYS A 51 11.50 -7.44 11.79
CA LYS A 51 11.82 -6.08 11.30
C LYS A 51 10.68 -5.09 11.49
N SER A 52 9.49 -5.57 11.84
CA SER A 52 8.26 -4.78 11.84
C SER A 52 8.02 -4.14 10.47
N GLU A 53 8.09 -4.94 9.42
CA GLU A 53 7.85 -4.52 8.03
C GLU A 53 6.73 -5.36 7.42
N ILE A 54 5.82 -4.70 6.72
CA ILE A 54 4.70 -5.32 6.01
C ILE A 54 4.85 -5.02 4.52
N SER A 55 4.75 -6.05 3.69
CA SER A 55 4.80 -5.93 2.23
C SER A 55 3.46 -6.29 1.61
N PHE A 56 2.98 -5.45 0.73
CA PHE A 56 1.64 -5.57 0.16
C PHE A 56 1.57 -5.01 -1.26
N ASP A 57 0.62 -5.53 -2.02
CA ASP A 57 0.23 -5.03 -3.34
C ASP A 57 -1.12 -4.30 -3.21
N ARG A 58 -1.24 -3.13 -3.84
CA ARG A 58 -2.43 -2.29 -3.76
C ARG A 58 -3.46 -2.70 -4.80
N LEU A 59 -4.72 -2.67 -4.38
CA LEU A 59 -5.84 -3.04 -5.21
C LEU A 59 -6.89 -1.93 -5.20
N GLU A 60 -7.68 -1.91 -6.26
CA GLU A 60 -8.84 -1.03 -6.37
C GLU A 60 -10.13 -1.86 -6.24
N TRP A 61 -11.03 -1.40 -5.37
CA TRP A 61 -12.40 -1.90 -5.29
C TRP A 61 -13.30 -1.05 -6.18
N ILE A 62 -13.82 -1.62 -7.25
CA ILE A 62 -14.72 -0.94 -8.17
C ILE A 62 -16.14 -1.45 -7.92
N SER A 63 -17.08 -0.55 -7.61
CA SER A 63 -18.50 -0.88 -7.48
C SER A 63 -19.13 -1.02 -8.87
N ALA A 64 -20.12 -1.92 -9.03
CA ALA A 64 -20.93 -1.99 -10.25
C ALA A 64 -21.68 -0.69 -10.57
N THR A 65 -21.81 0.20 -9.58
CA THR A 65 -22.41 1.54 -9.76
C THR A 65 -21.42 2.61 -10.20
N ASP A 66 -20.11 2.32 -10.25
CA ASP A 66 -19.09 3.28 -10.68
C ASP A 66 -18.96 3.29 -12.21
N THR A 67 -19.95 3.89 -12.86
CA THR A 67 -20.06 3.90 -14.32
C THR A 67 -18.89 4.58 -15.02
N GLU A 68 -18.23 5.54 -14.36
CA GLU A 68 -17.09 6.24 -14.94
C GLU A 68 -15.85 5.35 -14.95
N ARG A 69 -15.51 4.69 -13.84
CA ARG A 69 -14.37 3.79 -13.75
C ARG A 69 -14.56 2.53 -14.60
N ILE A 70 -15.78 1.98 -14.62
CA ILE A 70 -16.16 0.87 -15.52
C ILE A 70 -15.86 1.22 -16.98
N ARG A 71 -16.30 2.40 -17.43
CA ARG A 71 -16.06 2.85 -18.81
C ARG A 71 -14.57 3.09 -19.09
N GLU A 72 -13.85 3.67 -18.13
CA GLU A 72 -12.41 3.93 -18.27
C GLU A 72 -11.61 2.64 -18.50
N LEU A 73 -11.95 1.59 -17.76
CA LEU A 73 -11.29 0.28 -17.84
C LEU A 73 -11.86 -0.63 -18.94
N GLY A 74 -12.98 -0.23 -19.57
CA GLY A 74 -13.64 -1.02 -20.61
C GLY A 74 -14.28 -2.31 -20.08
N LEU A 75 -14.74 -2.31 -18.83
CA LEU A 75 -15.40 -3.44 -18.18
C LEU A 75 -16.86 -3.56 -18.64
N ASP A 76 -17.38 -4.79 -18.67
CA ASP A 76 -18.77 -5.12 -18.95
C ASP A 76 -19.57 -5.22 -17.63
N PRO A 77 -20.55 -4.34 -17.37
CA PRO A 77 -21.35 -4.37 -16.16
C PRO A 77 -22.10 -5.68 -15.91
N GLU A 78 -22.50 -6.41 -16.97
CA GLU A 78 -23.28 -7.64 -16.82
C GLU A 78 -22.38 -8.87 -16.62
N ALA A 79 -21.19 -8.87 -17.22
CA ALA A 79 -20.28 -10.01 -17.17
C ALA A 79 -19.23 -9.92 -16.05
N ASP A 80 -18.70 -8.72 -15.78
CA ASP A 80 -17.55 -8.54 -14.89
C ASP A 80 -17.93 -8.27 -13.43
N PHE A 81 -19.20 -7.97 -13.14
CA PHE A 81 -19.69 -7.63 -11.79
C PHE A 81 -20.75 -8.61 -11.24
N PRO A 82 -20.51 -9.95 -11.25
CA PRO A 82 -21.50 -10.91 -10.75
C PRO A 82 -21.80 -10.77 -9.26
N ASN A 83 -20.92 -10.10 -8.50
CA ASN A 83 -21.07 -9.84 -7.06
C ASN A 83 -21.22 -8.33 -6.75
N ASP A 84 -21.67 -7.51 -7.71
CA ASP A 84 -21.79 -6.05 -7.61
C ASP A 84 -20.46 -5.28 -7.40
N TYR A 85 -19.31 -5.95 -7.51
CA TYR A 85 -18.00 -5.32 -7.48
C TYR A 85 -16.99 -6.05 -8.39
N TYR A 86 -15.90 -5.35 -8.69
CA TYR A 86 -14.72 -5.87 -9.39
C TYR A 86 -13.46 -5.44 -8.62
N ILE A 87 -12.51 -6.36 -8.44
CA ILE A 87 -11.21 -6.07 -7.81
C ILE A 87 -10.19 -5.91 -8.91
N TYR A 88 -9.73 -4.68 -9.11
CA TYR A 88 -8.76 -4.37 -10.14
C TYR A 88 -7.37 -4.25 -9.52
N ASN A 89 -6.41 -4.93 -10.13
CA ASN A 89 -4.99 -4.73 -9.85
C ASN A 89 -4.37 -3.98 -11.03
N GLU A 90 -4.07 -2.69 -10.86
CA GLU A 90 -3.47 -1.88 -11.92
C GLU A 90 -2.00 -2.25 -12.17
N THR A 91 -1.28 -2.60 -11.12
CA THR A 91 0.16 -2.84 -11.14
C THR A 91 0.53 -3.94 -10.15
N GLU A 92 1.36 -4.90 -10.55
CA GLU A 92 1.93 -5.90 -9.63
C GLU A 92 3.10 -5.33 -8.79
N GLU A 93 2.94 -4.10 -8.27
CA GLU A 93 3.97 -3.41 -7.49
C GLU A 93 3.83 -3.72 -6.00
N VAL A 94 4.88 -4.28 -5.41
CA VAL A 94 4.92 -4.57 -3.98
C VAL A 94 5.55 -3.41 -3.22
N GLU A 95 4.77 -2.78 -2.36
CA GLU A 95 5.22 -1.77 -1.42
C GLU A 95 5.59 -2.41 -0.09
N THR A 96 6.69 -1.96 0.53
CA THR A 96 7.06 -2.33 1.88
C THR A 96 7.05 -1.09 2.77
N LEU A 97 6.25 -1.13 3.83
CA LEU A 97 6.20 -0.07 4.84
C LEU A 97 6.51 -0.62 6.25
N PRO A 98 7.01 0.23 7.15
CA PRO A 98 7.06 -0.11 8.58
C PRO A 98 5.65 -0.41 9.12
N LEU A 99 5.55 -1.42 9.96
CA LEU A 99 4.38 -1.70 10.78
C LEU A 99 4.55 -1.00 12.13
N SER A 100 3.57 -0.18 12.51
CA SER A 100 3.57 0.46 13.83
C SER A 100 3.53 -0.58 14.94
N LYS A 101 4.23 -0.30 16.05
CA LYS A 101 4.23 -1.17 17.24
C LYS A 101 2.85 -1.29 17.88
N ASP A 102 2.04 -0.26 17.76
CA ASP A 102 0.67 -0.19 18.28
C ASP A 102 -0.37 -0.48 17.19
N ALA A 103 0.04 -1.08 16.07
CA ALA A 103 -0.87 -1.37 14.97
C ALA A 103 -1.97 -2.35 15.39
N LYS A 104 -3.20 -2.06 14.98
CA LYS A 104 -4.35 -2.94 15.21
C LYS A 104 -4.51 -3.87 14.03
N LEU A 105 -4.40 -5.18 14.27
CA LEU A 105 -4.42 -6.19 13.21
C LEU A 105 -5.60 -7.12 13.43
N SER A 106 -6.41 -7.34 12.41
CA SER A 106 -7.58 -8.21 12.51
C SER A 106 -7.78 -9.07 11.27
N VAL A 107 -8.25 -10.30 11.50
CA VAL A 107 -8.59 -11.28 10.47
C VAL A 107 -10.06 -11.64 10.55
N LEU A 108 -10.63 -12.22 9.50
CA LEU A 108 -12.01 -12.74 9.53
C LEU A 108 -12.16 -13.77 10.66
N ASP A 109 -13.28 -13.68 11.36
CA ASP A 109 -13.64 -14.68 12.35
C ASP A 109 -14.17 -15.94 11.64
N PRO A 110 -13.52 -17.11 11.77
CA PRO A 110 -14.02 -18.34 11.17
C PRO A 110 -15.39 -18.78 11.72
N GLU A 111 -15.79 -18.34 12.91
CA GLU A 111 -17.10 -18.65 13.49
C GLU A 111 -18.20 -17.71 12.98
N ASN A 112 -17.81 -16.49 12.58
CA ASN A 112 -18.70 -15.49 12.00
C ASN A 112 -17.96 -14.67 10.94
N PRO A 113 -17.95 -15.13 9.67
CA PRO A 113 -17.14 -14.53 8.62
C PRO A 113 -17.54 -13.09 8.26
N ALA A 114 -18.71 -12.63 8.70
CA ALA A 114 -19.14 -11.25 8.61
C ALA A 114 -18.51 -10.32 9.68
N SER A 115 -17.61 -10.85 10.52
CA SER A 115 -16.93 -10.11 11.59
C SER A 115 -15.43 -10.39 11.59
N THR A 116 -14.69 -9.53 12.31
CA THR A 116 -13.24 -9.64 12.45
C THR A 116 -12.84 -9.87 13.90
N LYS A 117 -11.70 -10.52 14.09
CA LYS A 117 -11.05 -10.71 15.40
C LYS A 117 -9.64 -10.14 15.39
N GLU A 118 -9.27 -9.45 16.46
CA GLU A 118 -7.92 -8.89 16.62
C GLU A 118 -6.89 -10.01 16.89
N ILE A 119 -5.71 -9.89 16.29
CA ILE A 119 -4.61 -10.84 16.40
C ILE A 119 -3.26 -10.14 16.51
N SER A 120 -2.22 -10.86 16.93
CA SER A 120 -0.85 -10.33 16.95
C SER A 120 -0.19 -10.34 15.57
N ALA A 121 0.90 -9.58 15.40
CA ALA A 121 1.68 -9.57 14.17
C ALA A 121 2.26 -10.96 13.82
N GLU A 122 2.70 -11.72 14.82
CA GLU A 122 3.21 -13.08 14.63
C GLU A 122 2.10 -14.04 14.18
N ALA A 123 0.88 -13.85 14.70
CA ALA A 123 -0.28 -14.63 14.29
C ALA A 123 -0.71 -14.29 12.85
N LEU A 124 -0.68 -13.00 12.49
CA LEU A 124 -0.98 -12.56 11.12
C LEU A 124 0.05 -13.12 10.13
N SER A 125 1.34 -13.00 10.42
CA SER A 125 2.43 -13.51 9.57
C SER A 125 2.27 -15.01 9.27
N LYS A 126 1.82 -15.80 10.25
CA LYS A 126 1.50 -17.23 10.05
C LYS A 126 0.23 -17.47 9.23
N ASN A 127 -0.74 -16.57 9.29
CA ASN A 127 -2.03 -16.69 8.61
C ASN A 127 -1.92 -16.44 7.09
N LEU A 128 -1.05 -15.52 6.68
CA LEU A 128 -0.86 -15.12 5.27
C LEU A 128 -0.54 -16.30 4.32
N GLY A 129 0.10 -17.36 4.81
CA GLY A 129 0.51 -18.51 3.98
C GLY A 129 -0.58 -19.52 3.65
N SER A 130 -1.79 -19.40 4.23
CA SER A 130 -2.85 -20.42 4.05
C SER A 130 -3.83 -20.08 2.93
N TYR A 131 -4.23 -18.82 2.80
CA TYR A 131 -5.08 -18.29 1.73
C TYR A 131 -4.79 -16.79 1.61
N PRO A 132 -4.49 -16.26 0.41
CA PRO A 132 -4.32 -14.82 0.22
C PRO A 132 -5.70 -14.15 0.41
N GLY A 133 -5.86 -13.46 1.54
CA GLY A 133 -7.03 -12.65 1.84
C GLY A 133 -6.88 -11.22 1.35
N LEU A 134 -8.01 -10.54 1.14
CA LEU A 134 -8.04 -9.09 0.96
C LEU A 134 -8.01 -8.40 2.32
N TYR A 135 -7.29 -7.29 2.40
CA TYR A 135 -7.19 -6.47 3.59
C TYR A 135 -7.41 -5.01 3.27
N ARG A 136 -7.87 -4.25 4.26
CA ARG A 136 -7.83 -2.80 4.27
C ARG A 136 -6.79 -2.33 5.27
N ILE A 137 -5.87 -1.48 4.80
CA ILE A 137 -4.83 -0.89 5.65
C ILE A 137 -5.06 0.60 5.87
N THR A 138 -4.56 1.10 7.00
CA THR A 138 -4.40 2.51 7.26
C THR A 138 -2.91 2.82 7.38
N VAL A 139 -2.45 3.83 6.65
CA VAL A 139 -1.09 4.37 6.69
C VAL A 139 -1.13 5.73 7.35
N GLU A 140 -0.34 5.92 8.40
CA GLU A 140 -0.19 7.21 9.10
C GLU A 140 1.29 7.48 9.34
N SER A 141 1.75 8.68 9.00
CA SER A 141 3.16 9.09 9.13
C SER A 141 4.14 8.09 8.49
N GLY A 142 3.74 7.50 7.36
CA GLY A 142 4.52 6.53 6.60
C GLY A 142 4.66 5.14 7.23
N ALA A 143 3.83 4.79 8.22
CA ALA A 143 3.75 3.46 8.80
C ALA A 143 2.32 2.91 8.75
N VAL A 144 2.18 1.60 8.61
CA VAL A 144 0.88 0.93 8.70
C VAL A 144 0.45 0.88 10.18
N THR A 145 -0.71 1.47 10.50
CA THR A 145 -1.26 1.54 11.86
C THR A 145 -2.52 0.69 12.05
N LYS A 146 -3.15 0.24 10.95
CA LYS A 146 -4.28 -0.69 10.99
C LYS A 146 -4.20 -1.67 9.83
N VAL A 147 -4.54 -2.93 10.11
CA VAL A 147 -4.81 -3.97 9.12
C VAL A 147 -6.13 -4.66 9.49
N GLU A 148 -7.06 -4.70 8.56
CA GLU A 148 -8.37 -5.32 8.77
C GLU A 148 -8.74 -6.18 7.58
N ALA A 149 -9.06 -7.45 7.80
CA ALA A 149 -9.50 -8.32 6.72
C ALA A 149 -10.81 -7.81 6.09
N GLN A 150 -10.84 -7.76 4.77
CA GLN A 150 -12.01 -7.43 3.97
C GLN A 150 -12.81 -8.71 3.72
N TYR A 151 -14.04 -8.76 4.24
CA TYR A 151 -14.97 -9.83 3.90
C TYR A 151 -15.40 -9.72 2.43
N VAL A 152 -15.43 -10.85 1.75
CA VAL A 152 -15.88 -10.98 0.37
C VAL A 152 -17.00 -12.04 0.36
N PRO A 153 -18.26 -11.65 0.13
CA PRO A 153 -19.41 -12.55 0.19
C PRO A 153 -19.47 -13.60 -0.92
#